data_AF-A0A959TAL9-F1
#
_entry.id   AF-A0A959TAL9-F1
#
_cell.length_a   1.000
_cell.length_b   1.000
_cell.length_c   1.000
_cell.angle_alpha   90.00
_cell.angle_beta   90.00
_cell.angle_gamma   90.00
#
_symmetry.space_group_name_H-M   'P 1'
#
loop_
_entity.id
_entity.type
_entity.pdbx_description
1 polymer ?
#
loop_
_entity_poly.entity_id
_entity_poly.type
_entity_poly.pdbx_seq_one_letter_code
_entity_poly.pdbx_strand_id
1 'polypeptide(L)'
;YWLRGLGGTLYLAGAIMMVYNVWRTVASGKLIANEEAEAMPLVKVETEPEVGYWHRWIERRPVQMLVLSFVLVAIGGVIEMVPTFLVKSNIPTIASVKPYTPLELQGRDIYISEGCYTCHSQMIRPFRSETERYGEYSKAGEFVYDHPFQWGSKRTGPDLHRVGGKYPDSWHFYHMMDPTSMSAGSLMPAYPHMYENTIDTASTAAKIEAMQKLGVPYPEGYAAQANTDLRAQAAAIVESLKKDGIEASAEKDIIALIAYLQRLGTDIKKQDAAPAVAVK
;
A
#
# COMPACT_ATOMS: atom_id res chain seq x y z
N TYR A 1 14.43 27.91 14.37
CA TYR A 1 15.25 26.89 15.04
C TYR A 1 15.72 27.30 16.43
N TRP A 2 16.23 28.53 16.63
CA TRP A 2 16.68 29.05 17.93
C TRP A 2 15.67 28.93 19.10
N LEU A 3 14.39 29.18 18.86
CA LEU A 3 13.34 29.04 19.89
C LEU A 3 13.16 27.60 20.39
N ARG A 4 13.35 26.59 19.52
CA ARG A 4 13.35 25.18 19.91
C ARG A 4 14.61 24.79 20.68
N GLY A 5 15.77 25.34 20.30
CA GLY A 5 17.02 25.16 21.04
C GLY A 5 16.91 25.69 22.46
N LEU A 6 16.42 26.93 22.64
CA LEU A 6 16.24 27.56 23.95
C LEU A 6 15.27 26.77 24.86
N GLY A 7 14.14 26.32 24.29
CA GLY A 7 13.16 25.51 25.02
C GLY A 7 13.72 24.14 25.45
N GLY A 8 14.47 23.48 24.57
CA GLY A 8 15.14 22.21 24.89
C GLY A 8 16.17 22.35 26.01
N THR A 9 16.96 23.43 26.00
CA THR A 9 17.96 23.70 27.04
C THR A 9 17.32 23.98 28.40
N LEU A 10 16.22 24.75 28.44
CA LEU A 10 15.46 25.01 29.67
C LEU A 10 14.87 23.73 30.25
N TYR A 11 14.33 22.85 29.41
CA TYR A 11 13.79 21.56 29.84
C TYR A 11 14.88 20.65 30.44
N LEU A 12 16.03 20.53 29.76
CA LEU A 12 17.14 19.71 30.24
C LEU A 12 17.70 20.24 31.57
N ALA A 13 17.86 21.55 31.70
CA ALA A 13 18.32 22.18 32.93
C ALA A 13 17.35 21.94 34.10
N GLY A 14 16.04 22.05 33.85
CA GLY A 14 15.01 21.74 34.85
C GLY A 14 15.04 20.28 35.30
N ALA A 15 15.20 19.35 34.36
CA ALA A 15 15.31 17.92 34.69
C ALA A 15 16.54 17.61 35.54
N ILE A 16 17.70 18.19 35.21
CA ILE A 16 18.95 18.03 35.98
C ILE A 16 18.79 18.62 37.40
N MET A 17 18.18 19.80 37.51
CA MET A 17 17.92 20.44 38.81
C MET A 17 16.97 19.60 39.69
N MET A 18 15.95 19.00 39.09
CA MET A 18 15.02 18.11 39.79
C MET A 18 15.72 16.86 40.30
N VAL A 19 16.53 16.19 39.47
CA VAL A 19 17.32 15.02 39.88
C VAL A 19 18.29 15.38 41.02
N TYR A 20 18.97 16.53 40.92
CA TYR A 20 19.87 17.00 41.97
C TYR A 20 19.13 17.25 43.29
N ASN A 21 17.97 17.89 43.25
CA ASN A 21 17.18 18.16 44.45
C ASN A 21 16.65 16.87 45.09
N VAL A 22 16.11 15.94 44.29
CA VAL A 22 15.66 14.63 44.78
C VAL A 22 16.82 13.87 45.43
N TRP A 23 17.98 13.81 44.76
CA TRP A 23 19.15 13.15 45.30
C TRP A 23 19.62 13.81 46.60
N ARG A 24 19.68 15.15 46.65
CA ARG A 24 20.09 15.87 47.86
C ARG A 24 19.11 15.67 49.02
N THR A 25 17.81 15.62 48.74
CA THR A 25 16.77 15.32 49.73
C THR A 25 16.92 13.90 50.27
N VAL A 26 17.08 12.90 49.40
CA VAL A 26 17.32 11.50 49.81
C VAL A 26 18.63 11.37 50.60
N ALA A 27 19.70 12.03 50.16
CA ALA A 27 21.00 11.99 50.84
C ALA A 27 20.98 12.69 52.21
N SER A 28 20.13 13.71 52.39
CA SER A 28 19.94 14.38 53.68
C SER A 28 18.95 13.68 54.62
N GLY A 29 18.17 12.74 54.09
CA GLY A 29 17.19 11.96 54.85
C GLY A 29 17.88 10.92 55.74
N LYS A 30 17.54 10.90 57.02
CA LYS A 30 17.85 9.75 57.90
C LYS A 30 16.68 8.77 57.81
N LEU A 31 16.97 7.55 57.37
CA LEU A 31 15.95 6.50 57.28
C LEU A 31 15.60 6.02 58.71
N ILE A 32 14.39 6.33 59.16
CA ILE A 32 13.83 5.77 60.38
C ILE A 32 13.15 4.45 59.98
N ALA A 33 13.80 3.33 60.32
CA ALA A 33 13.39 2.02 59.82
C ALA A 33 12.04 1.53 60.40
N ASN A 34 11.67 2.00 61.59
CA ASN A 34 10.38 1.71 62.22
C ASN A 34 9.88 2.98 62.91
N GLU A 35 8.89 3.61 62.30
CA GLU A 35 8.11 4.69 62.89
C GLU A 35 6.83 4.05 63.46
N GLU A 36 6.51 4.28 64.73
CA GLU A 36 5.23 3.82 65.29
C GLU A 36 4.10 4.65 64.68
N ALA A 37 3.60 4.20 63.53
CA ALA A 37 2.44 4.78 62.88
C ALA A 37 1.18 4.14 63.47
N GLU A 38 0.45 4.88 64.31
CA GLU A 38 -0.94 4.56 64.59
C GLU A 38 -1.78 4.88 63.35
N ALA A 39 -2.05 3.86 62.55
CA ALA A 39 -3.13 3.93 61.58
C ALA A 39 -4.47 3.95 62.33
N MET A 40 -5.40 4.81 61.91
CA MET A 40 -6.78 4.72 62.38
C MET A 40 -7.27 3.27 62.24
N PRO A 41 -7.96 2.70 63.24
CA PRO A 41 -8.50 1.35 63.13
C PRO A 41 -9.33 1.29 61.85
N LEU A 42 -9.03 0.29 61.02
CA LEU A 42 -9.69 0.07 59.75
C LEU A 42 -11.20 0.03 60.02
N VAL A 43 -11.90 1.11 59.69
CA VAL A 43 -13.36 1.14 59.74
C VAL A 43 -13.77 0.00 58.82
N LYS A 44 -14.48 -1.00 59.35
CA LYS A 44 -15.11 -2.02 58.52
C LYS A 44 -16.11 -1.26 57.64
N VAL A 45 -15.67 -0.85 56.47
CA VAL A 45 -16.57 -0.44 55.41
C VAL A 45 -17.27 -1.74 55.04
N GLU A 46 -18.47 -1.93 55.59
CA GLU A 46 -19.43 -2.86 55.02
C GLU A 46 -19.77 -2.31 53.65
N THR A 47 -18.92 -2.62 52.67
CA THR A 47 -19.29 -2.46 51.28
C THR A 47 -20.43 -3.46 51.09
N GLU A 48 -21.67 -2.97 51.07
CA GLU A 48 -22.75 -3.58 50.29
C GLU A 48 -22.09 -4.18 49.04
N PRO A 49 -22.33 -5.46 48.70
CA PRO A 49 -21.67 -6.06 47.56
C PRO A 49 -22.13 -5.29 46.34
N GLU A 50 -21.32 -4.31 45.93
CA GLU A 50 -21.45 -3.60 44.68
C GLU A 50 -21.67 -4.71 43.67
N VAL A 51 -22.87 -4.76 43.08
CA VAL A 51 -23.34 -5.88 42.27
C VAL A 51 -22.37 -5.98 41.11
N GLY A 52 -21.30 -6.73 41.35
CA GLY A 52 -20.12 -6.68 40.53
C GLY A 52 -20.56 -7.25 39.21
N TYR A 53 -20.35 -6.50 38.14
CA TYR A 53 -20.74 -6.98 36.83
C TYR A 53 -20.15 -8.38 36.59
N TRP A 54 -20.91 -9.22 35.90
CA TRP A 54 -20.58 -10.63 35.66
C TRP A 54 -19.19 -10.84 35.01
N HIS A 55 -18.61 -9.81 34.38
CA HIS A 55 -17.31 -9.84 33.73
C HIS A 55 -16.13 -9.42 34.65
N ARG A 56 -16.38 -9.05 35.91
CA ARG A 56 -15.35 -8.61 36.87
C ARG A 56 -14.23 -9.64 37.10
N TRP A 57 -14.53 -10.93 36.93
CA TRP A 57 -13.54 -12.00 37.06
C TRP A 57 -12.48 -11.96 35.96
N ILE A 58 -12.81 -11.43 34.78
CA ILE A 58 -11.91 -11.23 33.64
C ILE A 58 -11.06 -9.98 33.84
N GLU A 59 -11.71 -8.85 34.16
CA GLU A 59 -11.05 -7.54 34.25
C GLU A 59 -10.06 -7.44 35.40
N ARG A 60 -10.31 -8.16 36.50
CA ARG A 60 -9.39 -8.19 37.65
C ARG A 60 -8.05 -8.85 37.37
N ARG A 61 -7.93 -9.60 36.26
CA ARG A 61 -6.73 -10.38 35.93
C ARG A 61 -6.22 -9.98 34.54
N PRO A 62 -5.22 -9.09 34.46
CA PRO A 62 -4.70 -8.59 33.18
C PRO A 62 -4.31 -9.67 32.17
N VAL A 63 -3.73 -10.79 32.63
CA VAL A 63 -3.38 -11.93 31.76
C VAL A 63 -4.62 -12.62 31.18
N GLN A 64 -5.69 -12.77 31.96
CA GLN A 64 -6.92 -13.39 31.47
C GLN A 64 -7.62 -12.50 30.45
N MET A 65 -7.71 -11.19 30.72
CA MET A 65 -8.24 -10.22 29.77
C MET A 65 -7.44 -10.23 28.46
N LEU A 66 -6.10 -10.22 28.53
CA LEU A 66 -5.23 -10.30 27.36
C LEU A 66 -5.51 -11.54 26.51
N VAL A 67 -5.55 -12.73 27.13
CA VAL A 67 -5.76 -14.00 26.42
C VAL A 67 -7.15 -14.03 25.77
N LEU A 68 -8.20 -13.64 26.49
CA LEU A 68 -9.56 -13.65 25.96
C LEU A 68 -9.73 -12.65 24.81
N SER A 69 -9.21 -11.43 24.95
CA SER A 69 -9.23 -10.44 23.87
C SER A 69 -8.44 -10.91 22.65
N PHE A 70 -7.27 -11.52 22.85
CA PHE A 70 -6.49 -12.10 21.75
C PHE A 70 -7.26 -13.19 21.01
N VAL A 71 -7.88 -14.12 21.73
CA VAL A 71 -8.67 -15.21 21.12
C VAL A 71 -9.83 -14.63 20.31
N LEU A 72 -10.56 -13.64 20.83
CA LEU A 72 -11.68 -13.02 20.11
C LEU A 72 -11.23 -12.32 18.82
N VAL A 73 -10.13 -11.57 18.86
CA VAL A 73 -9.56 -10.92 17.67
C VAL A 73 -9.06 -11.96 16.66
N ALA A 74 -8.40 -13.02 17.13
CA ALA A 74 -7.90 -14.10 16.29
C ALA A 74 -9.04 -14.85 15.57
N ILE A 75 -10.18 -15.08 16.24
CA ILE A 75 -11.36 -15.69 15.61
C ILE A 75 -11.85 -14.84 14.44
N GLY A 76 -11.95 -13.52 14.61
CA GLY A 76 -12.33 -12.61 13.52
C GLY A 76 -11.38 -12.70 12.33
N GLY A 77 -10.07 -12.63 12.58
CA GLY A 77 -9.06 -12.76 11.53
C GLY A 77 -9.10 -14.11 10.81
N VAL A 78 -9.30 -15.21 11.54
CA VAL A 78 -9.41 -16.56 10.94
C VAL A 78 -10.65 -16.66 10.05
N ILE A 79 -11.81 -16.20 10.52
CA ILE A 79 -13.07 -16.27 9.77
C ILE A 79 -13.00 -15.45 8.47
N GLU A 80 -12.35 -14.28 8.49
CA GLU A 80 -12.23 -13.42 7.30
C GLU A 80 -11.15 -13.90 6.32
N MET A 81 -9.96 -14.28 6.82
CA MET A 81 -8.81 -14.57 5.96
C MET A 81 -8.76 -16.00 5.44
N VAL A 82 -9.03 -17.00 6.29
CA VAL A 82 -8.80 -18.42 5.94
C VAL A 82 -9.67 -18.89 4.77
N PRO A 83 -10.98 -18.59 4.70
CA PRO A 83 -11.80 -18.99 3.56
C PRO A 83 -11.30 -18.40 2.23
N THR A 84 -10.77 -17.17 2.26
CA THR A 84 -10.25 -16.49 1.07
C THR A 84 -9.04 -17.22 0.47
N PHE A 85 -8.17 -17.78 1.30
CA PHE A 85 -6.98 -18.52 0.82
C PHE A 85 -7.25 -19.97 0.41
N LEU A 86 -8.18 -20.65 1.10
CA LEU A 86 -8.40 -22.09 0.88
C LEU A 86 -9.42 -22.39 -0.22
N VAL A 87 -10.40 -21.52 -0.42
CA VAL A 87 -11.51 -21.76 -1.35
C VAL A 87 -11.14 -21.19 -2.71
N LYS A 88 -10.48 -22.00 -3.56
CA LYS A 88 -10.00 -21.59 -4.89
C LYS A 88 -11.10 -21.01 -5.80
N SER A 89 -12.35 -21.42 -5.63
CA SER A 89 -13.49 -20.87 -6.37
C SER A 89 -13.75 -19.38 -6.08
N ASN A 90 -13.24 -18.86 -4.95
CA ASN A 90 -13.36 -17.44 -4.61
C ASN A 90 -12.37 -16.56 -5.41
N ILE A 91 -11.34 -17.16 -6.03
CA ILE A 91 -10.33 -16.46 -6.83
C ILE A 91 -10.30 -17.07 -8.25
N PRO A 92 -11.35 -16.84 -9.06
CA PRO A 92 -11.36 -17.33 -10.43
C PRO A 92 -10.27 -16.60 -11.23
N THR A 93 -9.24 -17.33 -11.67
CA THR A 93 -8.24 -16.79 -12.57
C THR A 93 -8.87 -16.61 -13.96
N ILE A 94 -8.84 -15.39 -14.47
CA ILE A 94 -9.32 -15.10 -15.82
C ILE A 94 -8.23 -15.53 -16.80
N ALA A 95 -8.53 -16.44 -17.73
CA ALA A 95 -7.52 -17.03 -18.63
C ALA A 95 -6.79 -16.02 -19.53
N SER A 96 -7.45 -14.88 -19.83
CA SER A 96 -6.87 -13.79 -20.62
C SER A 96 -5.89 -12.91 -19.83
N VAL A 97 -5.95 -12.93 -18.49
CA VAL A 97 -5.05 -12.14 -17.63
C VAL A 97 -3.67 -12.79 -17.63
N LYS A 98 -2.68 -12.05 -18.12
CA LYS A 98 -1.27 -12.47 -18.17
C LYS A 98 -0.45 -11.72 -17.12
N PRO A 99 0.64 -12.33 -16.61
CA PRO A 99 1.64 -11.62 -15.83
C PRO A 99 2.07 -10.32 -16.52
N TYR A 100 2.41 -9.31 -15.73
CA TYR A 100 3.00 -8.08 -16.26
C TYR A 100 4.25 -8.39 -17.08
N THR A 101 4.50 -7.65 -18.14
CA THR A 101 5.82 -7.70 -18.77
C THR A 101 6.87 -7.10 -17.81
N PRO A 102 8.17 -7.34 -18.04
CA PRO A 102 9.22 -6.74 -17.23
C PRO A 102 9.18 -5.21 -17.18
N LEU A 103 8.82 -4.54 -18.28
CA LEU A 103 8.70 -3.08 -18.32
C LEU A 103 7.45 -2.59 -17.55
N GLU A 104 6.32 -3.28 -17.70
CA GLU A 104 5.09 -2.99 -16.95
C GLU A 104 5.30 -3.18 -15.44
N LEU A 105 6.06 -4.20 -15.05
CA LEU A 105 6.40 -4.44 -13.64
C LEU A 105 7.25 -3.30 -13.06
N GLN A 106 8.25 -2.82 -13.81
CA GLN A 106 9.03 -1.64 -13.40
C GLN A 106 8.14 -0.38 -13.32
N GLY A 107 7.26 -0.18 -14.30
CA GLY A 107 6.30 0.93 -14.32
C GLY A 107 5.33 0.91 -13.14
N ARG A 108 4.91 -0.29 -12.74
CA ARG A 108 4.07 -0.50 -11.57
C ARG A 108 4.81 -0.15 -10.27
N ASP A 109 6.07 -0.53 -10.16
CA ASP A 109 6.88 -0.17 -8.99
C ASP A 109 7.09 1.35 -8.90
N ILE A 110 7.26 2.02 -10.04
CA ILE A 110 7.29 3.50 -10.13
C ILE A 110 5.95 4.09 -9.69
N TYR A 111 4.82 3.55 -10.17
CA TYR A 111 3.49 3.98 -9.74
C TYR A 111 3.30 3.87 -8.21
N ILE A 112 3.87 2.84 -7.60
CA ILE A 112 3.87 2.65 -6.15
C ILE A 112 4.82 3.63 -5.45
N SER A 113 6.06 3.79 -5.92
CA SER A 113 7.05 4.67 -5.27
C SER A 113 6.63 6.14 -5.28
N GLU A 114 5.92 6.56 -6.32
CA GLU A 114 5.39 7.90 -6.49
C GLU A 114 4.08 8.14 -5.72
N GLY A 115 3.52 7.08 -5.13
CA GLY A 115 2.31 7.19 -4.32
C GLY A 115 1.06 7.49 -5.15
N CYS A 116 1.03 7.14 -6.44
CA CYS A 116 -0.12 7.42 -7.31
C CYS A 116 -1.44 6.81 -6.76
N TYR A 117 -1.34 5.68 -6.05
CA TYR A 117 -2.44 5.01 -5.36
C TYR A 117 -3.12 5.87 -4.27
N THR A 118 -2.49 6.94 -3.80
CA THR A 118 -3.08 7.86 -2.81
C THR A 118 -4.15 8.76 -3.42
N CYS A 119 -4.09 8.98 -4.73
CA CYS A 119 -5.00 9.83 -5.50
C CYS A 119 -5.89 9.03 -6.45
N HIS A 120 -5.40 7.89 -6.95
CA HIS A 120 -6.05 7.08 -7.96
C HIS A 120 -6.36 5.68 -7.43
N SER A 121 -7.59 5.24 -7.64
CA SER A 121 -7.98 3.85 -7.42
C SER A 121 -7.81 3.02 -8.68
N GLN A 122 -7.67 1.71 -8.50
CA GLN A 122 -7.75 0.73 -9.57
C GLN A 122 -8.80 -0.33 -9.21
N MET A 123 -10.03 0.13 -8.95
CA MET A 123 -11.16 -0.74 -8.62
C MET A 123 -12.48 -0.03 -8.94
N ILE A 124 -13.04 -0.35 -10.09
CA ILE A 124 -14.34 0.12 -10.54
C ILE A 124 -15.43 -0.71 -9.85
N ARG A 125 -16.33 -0.03 -9.15
CA ARG A 125 -17.43 -0.68 -8.43
C ARG A 125 -18.58 -1.03 -9.37
N PRO A 126 -19.39 -2.06 -9.07
CA PRO A 126 -20.49 -2.52 -9.91
C PRO A 126 -21.74 -1.60 -9.79
N PHE A 127 -21.55 -0.30 -9.99
CA PHE A 127 -22.62 0.69 -10.07
C PHE A 127 -22.69 1.24 -11.48
N ARG A 128 -23.91 1.46 -12.00
CA ARG A 128 -24.10 2.02 -13.34
C ARG A 128 -23.32 3.32 -13.55
N SER A 129 -23.32 4.23 -12.58
CA SER A 129 -22.61 5.50 -12.68
C SER A 129 -21.09 5.35 -12.78
N GLU A 130 -20.52 4.29 -12.21
CA GLU A 130 -19.10 3.99 -12.36
C GLU A 130 -18.81 3.30 -13.69
N THR A 131 -19.67 2.37 -14.10
CA THR A 131 -19.46 1.64 -15.34
C THR A 131 -19.58 2.53 -16.57
N GLU A 132 -20.52 3.49 -16.56
CA GLU A 132 -20.65 4.50 -17.62
C GLU A 132 -19.43 5.44 -17.67
N ARG A 133 -18.80 5.70 -16.52
CA ARG A 133 -17.67 6.63 -16.42
C ARG A 133 -16.32 5.99 -16.76
N TYR A 134 -16.09 4.77 -16.28
CA TYR A 134 -14.79 4.11 -16.31
C TYR A 134 -14.75 2.86 -17.19
N GLY A 135 -15.89 2.27 -17.52
CA GLY A 135 -15.99 0.98 -18.24
C GLY A 135 -16.39 -0.17 -17.32
N GLU A 136 -16.26 -1.42 -17.78
CA GLU A 136 -16.72 -2.59 -17.01
C GLU A 136 -16.15 -2.63 -15.58
N TYR A 137 -16.99 -3.00 -14.62
CA TYR A 137 -16.60 -3.14 -13.22
C TYR A 137 -15.46 -4.15 -13.05
N SER A 138 -14.69 -4.00 -11.98
CA SER A 138 -13.50 -4.80 -11.75
C SER A 138 -13.84 -6.18 -11.21
N LYS A 139 -13.17 -7.21 -11.73
CA LYS A 139 -13.33 -8.62 -11.31
C LYS A 139 -12.12 -9.04 -10.48
N ALA A 140 -12.35 -9.85 -9.46
CA ALA A 140 -11.29 -10.32 -8.56
C ALA A 140 -10.12 -11.01 -9.30
N GLY A 141 -10.44 -11.73 -10.39
CA GLY A 141 -9.46 -12.42 -11.23
C GLY A 141 -8.46 -11.53 -11.97
N GLU A 142 -8.71 -10.22 -12.06
CA GLU A 142 -7.80 -9.26 -12.73
C GLU A 142 -6.61 -8.89 -11.83
N PHE A 143 -6.74 -9.04 -10.52
CA PHE A 143 -5.75 -8.62 -9.53
C PHE A 143 -4.86 -9.77 -9.03
N VAL A 144 -4.98 -10.96 -9.63
CA VAL A 144 -4.33 -12.18 -9.13
C VAL A 144 -2.80 -12.06 -9.11
N TYR A 145 -2.22 -11.25 -10.00
CA TYR A 145 -0.79 -11.04 -10.09
C TYR A 145 -0.32 -9.72 -9.43
N ASP A 146 -1.21 -9.01 -8.73
CA ASP A 146 -0.88 -7.75 -8.07
C ASP A 146 -0.32 -7.98 -6.67
N HIS A 147 1.01 -7.90 -6.56
CA HIS A 147 1.71 -7.97 -5.28
C HIS A 147 2.43 -6.65 -5.01
N PRO A 148 1.92 -5.73 -4.15
CA PRO A 148 0.59 -5.74 -3.49
C PRO A 148 -0.56 -5.17 -4.36
N PHE A 149 -1.81 -5.48 -4.01
CA PHE A 149 -3.00 -4.98 -4.72
C PHE A 149 -3.05 -3.43 -4.82
N GLN A 150 -3.68 -2.90 -5.87
CA GLN A 150 -3.77 -1.45 -6.14
C GLN A 150 -5.21 -0.88 -6.17
N TRP A 151 -6.15 -1.51 -5.47
CA TRP A 151 -7.59 -1.17 -5.50
C TRP A 151 -7.89 0.28 -5.08
N GLY A 152 -6.98 0.92 -4.34
CA GLY A 152 -7.09 2.30 -3.88
C GLY A 152 -8.14 2.49 -2.78
N SER A 153 -7.99 3.55 -2.00
CA SER A 153 -8.92 3.90 -0.90
C SER A 153 -9.49 5.31 -1.03
N LYS A 154 -9.00 6.09 -1.99
CA LYS A 154 -9.37 7.48 -2.25
C LYS A 154 -9.33 7.77 -3.75
N ARG A 155 -10.17 8.72 -4.18
CA ARG A 155 -10.20 9.26 -5.55
C ARG A 155 -10.12 10.78 -5.51
N THR A 156 -8.89 11.30 -5.55
CA THR A 156 -8.65 12.71 -5.88
C THR A 156 -8.59 12.86 -7.40
N GLY A 157 -7.94 11.90 -8.07
CA GLY A 157 -8.02 11.71 -9.51
C GLY A 157 -9.02 10.61 -9.91
N PRO A 158 -9.24 10.39 -11.21
CA PRO A 158 -10.13 9.33 -11.71
C PRO A 158 -9.61 7.91 -11.40
N ASP A 159 -10.49 6.91 -11.44
CA ASP A 159 -10.07 5.50 -11.41
C ASP A 159 -9.28 5.14 -12.68
N LEU A 160 -8.20 4.37 -12.54
CA LEU A 160 -7.27 4.05 -13.61
C LEU A 160 -7.40 2.61 -14.13
N HIS A 161 -8.27 1.76 -13.55
CA HIS A 161 -8.25 0.32 -13.87
C HIS A 161 -8.61 -0.01 -15.33
N ARG A 162 -9.14 0.95 -16.10
CA ARG A 162 -9.49 0.81 -17.52
C ARG A 162 -8.86 1.88 -18.40
N VAL A 163 -7.76 2.49 -17.96
CA VAL A 163 -7.10 3.54 -18.73
C VAL A 163 -6.34 3.01 -19.95
N GLY A 164 -6.02 1.69 -19.97
CA GLY A 164 -5.29 1.07 -21.07
C GLY A 164 -5.97 1.24 -22.43
N GLY A 165 -5.25 1.86 -23.36
CA GLY A 165 -5.72 2.21 -24.71
C GLY A 165 -6.75 3.34 -24.76
N LYS A 166 -7.06 4.01 -23.64
CA LYS A 166 -7.99 5.15 -23.62
C LYS A 166 -7.33 6.43 -24.13
N TYR A 167 -6.04 6.60 -23.84
CA TYR A 167 -5.23 7.74 -24.25
C TYR A 167 -3.97 7.24 -24.97
N PRO A 168 -3.43 7.97 -25.96
CA PRO A 168 -2.18 7.61 -26.60
C PRO A 168 -0.99 7.78 -25.63
N ASP A 169 0.13 7.14 -25.95
CA ASP A 169 1.36 7.24 -25.15
C ASP A 169 1.82 8.70 -24.99
N SER A 170 1.65 9.52 -26.04
CA SER A 170 1.95 10.95 -26.04
C SER A 170 1.13 11.74 -25.03
N TRP A 171 -0.14 11.38 -24.83
CA TRP A 171 -0.97 12.00 -23.81
C TRP A 171 -0.46 11.67 -22.41
N HIS A 172 -0.12 10.40 -22.15
CA HIS A 172 0.45 10.01 -20.86
C HIS A 172 1.79 10.68 -20.59
N PHE A 173 2.64 10.78 -21.62
CA PHE A 173 3.88 11.54 -21.58
C PHE A 173 3.58 13.00 -21.17
N TYR A 174 2.91 13.80 -21.98
CA TYR A 174 2.66 15.20 -21.62
C TYR A 174 1.89 15.39 -20.30
N HIS A 175 0.95 14.50 -19.97
CA HIS A 175 0.20 14.58 -18.72
C HIS A 175 1.09 14.39 -17.49
N MET A 176 2.11 13.53 -17.52
CA MET A 176 3.04 13.40 -16.39
C MET A 176 4.00 14.58 -16.27
N MET A 177 4.36 15.22 -17.40
CA MET A 177 5.21 16.42 -17.39
C MET A 177 4.45 17.62 -16.81
N ASP A 178 3.25 17.88 -17.33
CA ASP A 178 2.37 18.94 -16.87
C ASP A 178 0.91 18.45 -16.96
N PRO A 179 0.32 18.02 -15.83
CA PRO A 179 -1.05 17.55 -15.82
C PRO A 179 -2.07 18.61 -16.26
N THR A 180 -1.77 19.90 -16.05
CA THR A 180 -2.66 21.01 -16.40
C THR A 180 -2.72 21.29 -17.89
N SER A 181 -1.65 20.93 -18.63
CA SER A 181 -1.60 21.04 -20.10
C SER A 181 -2.58 20.09 -20.78
N MET A 182 -2.74 18.88 -20.22
CA MET A 182 -3.62 17.84 -20.77
C MET A 182 -5.01 17.83 -20.12
N SER A 183 -5.12 18.33 -18.89
CA SER A 183 -6.38 18.42 -18.14
C SER A 183 -6.45 19.74 -17.39
N ALA A 184 -7.14 20.72 -17.99
CA ALA A 184 -7.27 22.06 -17.41
C ALA A 184 -7.87 22.00 -15.99
N GLY A 185 -7.19 22.64 -15.03
CA GLY A 185 -7.59 22.63 -13.63
C GLY A 185 -7.21 21.35 -12.86
N SER A 186 -6.34 20.50 -13.42
CA SER A 186 -5.81 19.33 -12.72
C SER A 186 -5.13 19.71 -11.40
N LEU A 187 -5.41 18.93 -10.36
CA LEU A 187 -4.75 19.02 -9.04
C LEU A 187 -3.62 17.98 -8.90
N MET A 188 -3.36 17.20 -9.96
CA MET A 188 -2.29 16.20 -9.96
C MET A 188 -0.92 16.92 -9.94
N PRO A 189 0.04 16.47 -9.10
CA PRO A 189 1.41 16.96 -9.17
C PRO A 189 2.07 16.64 -10.51
N ALA A 190 3.01 17.48 -10.94
CA ALA A 190 3.90 17.15 -12.06
C ALA A 190 5.02 16.19 -11.63
N TYR A 191 5.46 15.31 -12.54
CA TYR A 191 6.51 14.32 -12.31
C TYR A 191 7.69 14.48 -13.30
N PRO A 192 8.34 15.66 -13.36
CA PRO A 192 9.42 15.92 -14.32
C PRO A 192 10.66 15.05 -14.11
N HIS A 193 10.89 14.55 -12.88
CA HIS A 193 12.02 13.66 -12.58
C HIS A 193 11.96 12.32 -13.34
N MET A 194 10.78 11.85 -13.75
CA MET A 194 10.63 10.61 -14.54
C MET A 194 11.24 10.71 -15.94
N TYR A 195 11.52 11.92 -16.42
CA TYR A 195 12.16 12.20 -17.71
C TYR A 195 13.68 12.19 -17.60
N GLU A 196 14.19 12.36 -16.39
CA GLU A 196 15.61 12.42 -16.08
C GLU A 196 16.09 11.06 -15.58
N ASN A 197 15.33 10.43 -14.69
CA ASN A 197 15.63 9.13 -14.10
C ASN A 197 15.61 8.00 -15.12
N THR A 198 16.40 6.98 -14.85
CA THR A 198 16.54 5.79 -15.69
C THR A 198 16.04 4.54 -14.97
N ILE A 199 15.34 3.69 -15.72
CA ILE A 199 14.79 2.43 -15.25
C ILE A 199 15.89 1.56 -14.66
N ASP A 200 15.68 1.05 -13.44
CA ASP A 200 16.58 0.09 -12.80
C ASP A 200 16.46 -1.30 -13.44
N THR A 201 17.24 -1.53 -14.49
CA THR A 201 17.31 -2.82 -15.18
C THR A 201 18.11 -3.89 -14.42
N ALA A 202 18.87 -3.52 -13.39
CA ALA A 202 19.68 -4.46 -12.63
C ALA A 202 18.80 -5.32 -11.71
N SER A 203 17.73 -4.76 -11.15
CA SER A 203 16.79 -5.49 -10.28
C SER A 203 15.74 -6.33 -11.02
N THR A 204 15.55 -6.14 -12.34
CA THR A 204 14.49 -6.81 -13.12
C THR A 204 14.48 -8.32 -12.94
N ALA A 205 15.63 -8.99 -13.05
CA ALA A 205 15.72 -10.45 -12.93
C ALA A 205 15.27 -10.93 -11.54
N ALA A 206 15.77 -10.29 -10.47
CA ALA A 206 15.41 -10.62 -9.10
C ALA A 206 13.91 -10.38 -8.82
N LYS A 207 13.31 -9.34 -9.42
CA LYS A 207 11.87 -9.08 -9.31
C LYS A 207 11.04 -10.18 -9.96
N ILE A 208 11.40 -10.62 -11.17
CA ILE A 208 10.72 -11.73 -11.85
C ILE A 208 10.79 -13.01 -11.01
N GLU A 209 11.97 -13.35 -10.48
CA GLU A 209 12.13 -14.52 -9.61
C GLU A 209 11.30 -14.42 -8.33
N ALA A 210 11.22 -13.21 -7.73
CA ALA A 210 10.36 -12.97 -6.57
C ALA A 210 8.88 -13.17 -6.91
N MET A 211 8.43 -12.66 -8.05
CA MET A 211 7.05 -12.85 -8.52
C MET A 211 6.75 -14.33 -8.80
N GLN A 212 7.70 -15.08 -9.35
CA GLN A 212 7.57 -16.54 -9.51
C GLN A 212 7.40 -17.25 -8.16
N LYS A 213 8.17 -16.87 -7.13
CA LYS A 213 8.01 -17.40 -5.77
C LYS A 213 6.65 -17.08 -5.15
N LEU A 214 6.04 -15.95 -5.53
CA LEU A 214 4.70 -15.55 -5.13
C LEU A 214 3.58 -16.26 -5.92
N GLY A 215 3.93 -17.09 -6.91
CA GLY A 215 2.98 -17.89 -7.69
C GLY A 215 2.60 -17.28 -9.04
N VAL A 216 3.25 -16.19 -9.47
CA VAL A 216 3.01 -15.61 -10.80
C VAL A 216 3.67 -16.48 -11.88
N PRO A 217 2.92 -16.94 -12.90
CA PRO A 217 3.37 -17.97 -13.84
C PRO A 217 4.26 -17.40 -14.95
N TYR A 218 5.41 -16.81 -14.61
CA TYR A 218 6.46 -16.54 -15.60
C TYR A 218 7.15 -17.85 -16.01
N PRO A 219 7.54 -18.01 -17.29
CA PRO A 219 8.29 -19.18 -17.76
C PRO A 219 9.55 -19.45 -16.94
N GLU A 220 9.94 -20.72 -16.83
CA GLU A 220 11.21 -21.08 -16.20
C GLU A 220 12.38 -20.43 -16.94
N GLY A 221 13.31 -19.82 -16.21
CA GLY A 221 14.44 -19.08 -16.80
C GLY A 221 14.08 -17.72 -17.40
N TYR A 222 12.84 -17.24 -17.29
CA TYR A 222 12.41 -15.96 -17.87
C TYR A 222 13.23 -14.76 -17.38
N ALA A 223 13.76 -14.81 -16.16
CA ALA A 223 14.61 -13.77 -15.58
C ALA A 223 15.84 -13.42 -16.46
N ALA A 224 16.40 -14.39 -17.20
CA ALA A 224 17.55 -14.16 -18.07
C ALA A 224 17.21 -13.35 -19.33
N GLN A 225 15.97 -13.47 -19.85
CA GLN A 225 15.50 -12.74 -21.02
C GLN A 225 14.66 -11.50 -20.69
N ALA A 226 14.31 -11.30 -19.41
CA ALA A 226 13.42 -10.23 -18.97
C ALA A 226 13.88 -8.83 -19.42
N ASN A 227 15.19 -8.55 -19.35
CA ASN A 227 15.73 -7.26 -19.81
C ASN A 227 15.73 -7.11 -21.33
N THR A 228 15.69 -8.19 -22.10
CA THR A 228 15.51 -8.13 -23.56
C THR A 228 14.08 -7.74 -23.90
N ASP A 229 13.10 -8.40 -23.28
CA ASP A 229 11.67 -8.09 -23.47
C ASP A 229 11.33 -6.68 -22.98
N LEU A 230 11.91 -6.25 -21.86
CA LEU A 230 11.81 -4.88 -21.34
C LEU A 230 12.20 -3.86 -22.41
N ARG A 231 13.39 -4.02 -23.00
CA ARG A 231 13.93 -3.10 -24.02
C ARG A 231 13.10 -3.13 -25.29
N ALA A 232 12.62 -4.30 -25.70
CA ALA A 232 11.77 -4.44 -26.89
C ALA A 232 10.45 -3.68 -26.74
N GLN A 233 9.79 -3.80 -25.58
CA GLN A 233 8.56 -3.04 -25.31
C GLN A 233 8.84 -1.54 -25.16
N ALA A 234 9.94 -1.15 -24.52
CA ALA A 234 10.31 0.25 -24.37
C ALA A 234 10.57 0.92 -25.73
N ALA A 235 11.25 0.22 -26.64
CA ALA A 235 11.48 0.67 -28.01
C ALA A 235 10.16 0.83 -28.79
N ALA A 236 9.19 -0.05 -28.58
CA ALA A 236 7.87 0.07 -29.22
C ALA A 236 7.10 1.31 -28.75
N ILE A 237 7.17 1.64 -27.46
CA ILE A 237 6.57 2.87 -26.91
C ILE A 237 7.29 4.11 -27.44
N VAL A 238 8.62 4.11 -27.49
CA VAL A 238 9.38 5.22 -28.07
C VAL A 238 9.05 5.43 -29.55
N GLU A 239 8.89 4.36 -30.32
CA GLU A 239 8.47 4.45 -31.71
C GLU A 239 7.03 5.00 -31.86
N SER A 240 6.13 4.66 -30.92
CA SER A 240 4.80 5.26 -30.83
C SER A 240 4.87 6.76 -30.56
N LEU A 241 5.66 7.18 -29.56
CA LEU A 241 5.91 8.58 -29.22
C LEU A 241 6.53 9.37 -30.38
N LYS A 242 7.45 8.75 -31.12
CA LYS A 242 8.09 9.36 -32.28
C LYS A 242 7.11 9.68 -33.41
N LYS A 243 6.07 8.85 -33.62
CA LYS A 243 5.00 9.13 -34.59
C LYS A 243 4.21 10.39 -34.23
N ASP A 244 4.15 10.71 -32.95
CA ASP A 244 3.53 11.92 -32.43
C ASP A 244 4.53 13.10 -32.30
N GLY A 245 5.75 12.96 -32.82
CA GLY A 245 6.78 14.01 -32.83
C GLY A 245 7.56 14.15 -31.52
N ILE A 246 7.50 13.16 -30.62
CA ILE A 246 8.18 13.19 -29.33
C ILE A 246 9.45 12.35 -29.39
N GLU A 247 10.59 12.98 -29.09
CA GLU A 247 11.85 12.26 -28.87
C GLU A 247 12.03 11.92 -27.39
N ALA A 248 12.07 10.63 -27.07
CA ALA A 248 12.27 10.13 -25.72
C ALA A 248 13.27 8.97 -25.72
N SER A 249 14.03 8.83 -24.63
CA SER A 249 14.89 7.67 -24.43
C SER A 249 14.09 6.51 -23.84
N ALA A 250 14.29 5.30 -24.39
CA ALA A 250 13.63 4.07 -23.94
C ALA A 250 13.99 3.68 -22.50
N GLU A 251 15.06 4.26 -21.95
CA GLU A 251 15.58 3.94 -20.63
C GLU A 251 14.92 4.78 -19.52
N LYS A 252 14.03 5.71 -19.85
CA LYS A 252 13.45 6.64 -18.87
C LYS A 252 12.28 6.03 -18.10
N ASP A 253 12.16 6.40 -16.83
CA ASP A 253 11.08 5.94 -15.94
C ASP A 253 9.69 6.23 -16.51
N ILE A 254 9.52 7.36 -17.19
CA ILE A 254 8.26 7.71 -17.87
C ILE A 254 7.81 6.63 -18.87
N ILE A 255 8.74 5.98 -19.57
CA ILE A 255 8.42 4.92 -20.54
C ILE A 255 7.89 3.67 -19.82
N ALA A 256 8.49 3.30 -18.68
CA ALA A 256 8.01 2.19 -17.88
C ALA A 256 6.62 2.49 -17.30
N LEU A 257 6.40 3.70 -16.77
CA LEU A 257 5.09 4.10 -16.26
C LEU A 257 4.01 4.06 -17.35
N ILE A 258 4.31 4.55 -18.55
CA ILE A 258 3.39 4.47 -19.70
C ILE A 258 3.05 3.01 -20.02
N ALA A 259 4.04 2.11 -20.04
CA ALA A 259 3.80 0.69 -20.27
C ALA A 259 2.79 0.11 -19.25
N TYR A 260 3.00 0.40 -17.96
CA TYR A 260 2.09 -0.03 -16.91
C TYR A 260 0.68 0.55 -17.08
N LEU A 261 0.54 1.86 -17.34
CA LEU A 261 -0.78 2.49 -17.51
C LEU A 261 -1.52 1.94 -18.73
N GLN A 262 -0.80 1.71 -19.84
CA GLN A 262 -1.39 1.14 -21.06
C GLN A 262 -1.86 -0.30 -20.88
N ARG A 263 -1.28 -1.03 -19.92
CA ARG A 263 -1.65 -2.40 -19.61
C ARG A 263 -2.97 -2.51 -18.84
N LEU A 264 -3.36 -1.48 -18.06
CA LEU A 264 -4.48 -1.54 -17.12
C LEU A 264 -5.83 -1.78 -17.81
N GLY A 265 -6.47 -2.90 -17.45
CA GLY A 265 -7.82 -3.27 -17.92
C GLY A 265 -7.89 -3.72 -19.37
N THR A 266 -6.76 -4.08 -20.00
CA THR A 266 -6.74 -4.54 -21.39
C THR A 266 -7.04 -6.04 -21.54
N ASP A 267 -6.78 -6.86 -20.51
CA ASP A 267 -6.97 -8.32 -20.60
C ASP A 267 -8.44 -8.74 -20.72
N ILE A 268 -9.33 -7.98 -20.08
CA ILE A 268 -10.77 -8.27 -20.09
C ILE A 268 -11.39 -7.95 -21.45
N LYS A 269 -10.91 -6.88 -22.11
CA LYS A 269 -11.32 -6.51 -23.48
C LYS A 269 -11.02 -7.63 -24.49
N LYS A 270 -9.97 -8.43 -24.25
CA LYS A 270 -9.62 -9.59 -25.09
C LYS A 270 -10.55 -10.78 -24.85
N GLN A 271 -11.20 -10.84 -23.70
CA GLN A 271 -12.13 -11.93 -23.34
C GLN A 271 -13.49 -11.75 -23.99
N ASP A 272 -13.97 -10.52 -24.22
CA ASP A 272 -15.22 -10.29 -24.97
C ASP A 272 -15.15 -10.78 -26.43
N ALA A 273 -13.95 -11.12 -26.91
CA ALA A 273 -13.72 -11.75 -28.21
C ALA A 273 -13.64 -13.30 -28.18
N ALA A 274 -13.63 -13.94 -26.99
CA ALA A 274 -13.50 -15.40 -26.88
C ALA A 274 -14.38 -15.98 -25.74
N PRO A 275 -15.17 -17.04 -25.99
CA PRO A 275 -16.07 -17.60 -24.99
C PRO A 275 -15.31 -18.14 -23.78
N ALA A 276 -15.80 -17.83 -22.58
CA ALA A 276 -15.19 -18.22 -21.31
C ALA A 276 -15.11 -19.75 -21.18
N VAL A 277 -13.90 -20.28 -21.07
CA VAL A 277 -13.66 -21.70 -20.75
C VAL A 277 -13.70 -21.85 -19.23
N ALA A 278 -14.72 -22.56 -18.73
CA ALA A 278 -14.78 -22.95 -17.33
C ALA A 278 -13.67 -23.96 -17.03
N VAL A 279 -12.74 -23.58 -16.14
CA VAL A 279 -11.77 -24.52 -15.57
C VAL A 279 -12.48 -25.25 -14.43
N LYS A 280 -12.55 -26.58 -14.53
CA LYS A 280 -13.10 -27.48 -13.51
C LYS A 280 -12.22 -27.52 -12.26
#